data_AF-A0A7C0VAR6-F1
#
_entry.id   AF-A0A7C0VAR6-F1
#
_cell.length_a   1.000
_cell.length_b   1.000
_cell.length_c   1.000
_cell.angle_alpha   90.00
_cell.angle_beta   90.00
_cell.angle_gamma   90.00
#
_symmetry.space_group_name_H-M   'P 1'
#
loop_
_entity.id
_entity.type
_entity.pdbx_description
1 polymer ?
#
loop_
_entity_poly.entity_id
_entity_poly.type
_entity_poly.pdbx_seq_one_letter_code
_entity_poly.pdbx_strand_id
1 'polypeptide(L)'
;MKLEIIHRKGPVLKKAKFGCLNRVLSINITKGCSFRCVYCYARAYPGNEDDGVYLYENLIEKLDRETKRTRLVKFVVFNTATDCFQPHPAILDTTYFAMKLLLERRYTISFLTKGFIPDRFIELFSDYPESTICRIGLVSLSERFHHIFEPLTATPSQRLSNIERLKGAGLDVEVRIDPIVPFYTDTASEIDSLLSELNRLGVRTVTLSYLHLRPGIIKQLRRELPQRDFKMIISNFPKSGWQRVGTSTMSRLVPLPLRKRGYARFREIAQRYQMEVKICACKNPDMKAQRCISFREDLEPVRQLRLFN
;
A
#
# COMPACT_ATOMS: atom_id res chain seq x y z
N MET A 1 19.10 2.63 -11.60
CA MET A 1 18.56 1.42 -10.92
C MET A 1 18.99 0.21 -11.73
N LYS A 2 19.57 -0.82 -11.11
CA LYS A 2 19.89 -2.07 -11.79
C LYS A 2 18.68 -3.01 -11.66
N LEU A 3 17.95 -3.23 -12.75
CA LEU A 3 16.94 -4.29 -12.83
C LEU A 3 17.66 -5.58 -13.18
N GLU A 4 17.47 -6.63 -12.39
CA GLU A 4 17.99 -7.96 -12.69
C GLU A 4 16.82 -8.91 -12.99
N ILE A 5 16.95 -9.65 -14.08
CA ILE A 5 15.97 -10.68 -14.45
C ILE A 5 16.35 -11.98 -13.75
N ILE A 6 15.40 -12.57 -13.03
CA ILE A 6 15.63 -13.79 -12.27
C ILE A 6 14.51 -14.80 -12.50
N HIS A 7 14.82 -16.06 -12.22
CA HIS A 7 13.84 -17.15 -12.29
C HIS A 7 13.15 -17.37 -10.94
N ARG A 8 11.82 -17.43 -10.91
CA ARG A 8 11.06 -17.72 -9.67
C ARG A 8 10.96 -19.22 -9.40
N LYS A 9 11.63 -19.69 -8.34
CA LYS A 9 11.53 -21.08 -7.85
C LYS A 9 10.18 -21.39 -7.18
N GLY A 10 9.78 -20.57 -6.19
CA GLY A 10 8.54 -20.77 -5.42
C GLY A 10 7.24 -20.37 -6.15
N PRO A 11 6.09 -20.44 -5.47
CA PRO A 11 4.81 -20.02 -6.05
C PRO A 11 4.75 -18.51 -6.29
N VAL A 12 3.93 -18.10 -7.26
CA VAL A 12 3.60 -16.70 -7.55
C VAL A 12 2.60 -16.18 -6.51
N LEU A 13 1.48 -16.88 -6.37
CA LEU A 13 0.41 -16.58 -5.42
C LEU A 13 0.74 -17.17 -4.05
N LYS A 14 0.79 -16.30 -3.04
CA LYS A 14 1.05 -16.70 -1.65
C LYS A 14 -0.12 -16.30 -0.78
N LYS A 15 -0.53 -17.16 0.16
CA LYS A 15 -1.42 -16.73 1.25
C LYS A 15 -0.74 -15.61 2.02
N ALA A 16 -1.35 -14.44 2.07
CA ALA A 16 -0.80 -13.34 2.87
C ALA A 16 -0.80 -13.77 4.34
N LYS A 17 0.32 -13.59 5.03
CA LYS A 17 0.48 -13.98 6.44
C LYS A 17 0.48 -12.76 7.38
N PHE A 18 -0.29 -11.73 7.04
CA PHE A 18 -0.27 -10.46 7.77
C PHE A 18 -1.67 -9.87 7.97
N GLY A 19 -2.04 -9.67 9.24
CA GLY A 19 -3.16 -8.82 9.65
C GLY A 19 -4.48 -9.14 8.94
N CYS A 20 -5.14 -8.09 8.43
CA CYS A 20 -6.40 -8.18 7.71
C CYS A 20 -6.31 -8.91 6.36
N LEU A 21 -5.10 -9.24 5.89
CA LEU A 21 -4.88 -9.95 4.64
C LEU A 21 -4.74 -11.46 4.84
N ASN A 22 -4.85 -11.98 6.07
CA ASN A 22 -4.55 -13.39 6.39
C ASN A 22 -5.42 -14.45 5.67
N ARG A 23 -6.49 -14.02 4.98
CA ARG A 23 -7.43 -14.86 4.24
C ARG A 23 -7.38 -14.67 2.71
N VAL A 24 -6.52 -13.79 2.20
CA VAL A 24 -6.42 -13.53 0.75
C VAL A 24 -5.10 -14.01 0.17
N LEU A 25 -5.07 -14.11 -1.16
CA LEU A 25 -3.84 -14.32 -1.90
C LEU A 25 -3.11 -12.99 -2.09
N SER A 26 -1.80 -13.08 -2.24
CA SER A 26 -0.93 -11.95 -2.49
C SER A 26 0.09 -12.26 -3.56
N ILE A 27 0.49 -11.22 -4.28
CA ILE A 27 1.50 -11.25 -5.32
C ILE A 27 2.39 -10.02 -5.21
N ASN A 28 3.70 -10.23 -5.41
CA ASN A 28 4.67 -9.16 -5.64
C ASN A 28 5.30 -9.43 -7.00
N ILE A 29 5.25 -8.44 -7.89
CA ILE A 29 5.78 -8.53 -9.26
C ILE A 29 7.31 -8.58 -9.27
N THR A 30 7.93 -7.88 -8.32
CA THR A 30 9.38 -7.86 -8.14
C THR A 30 9.78 -8.37 -6.76
N LYS A 31 11.07 -8.69 -6.59
CA LYS A 31 11.76 -8.55 -5.29
C LYS A 31 12.43 -7.18 -5.29
N GLY A 32 12.32 -6.44 -4.20
CA GLY A 32 12.81 -5.07 -4.14
C GLY A 32 11.89 -4.06 -4.83
N CYS A 33 12.14 -2.77 -4.58
CA CYS A 33 11.32 -1.68 -5.08
C CYS A 33 12.18 -0.44 -5.34
N SER A 34 12.02 0.15 -6.53
CA SER A 34 12.78 1.31 -7.01
C SER A 34 12.51 2.62 -6.26
N PHE A 35 11.42 2.69 -5.51
CA PHE A 35 10.91 3.94 -4.90
C PHE A 35 11.71 4.44 -3.71
N ARG A 36 12.45 3.56 -3.03
CA ARG A 36 13.38 3.90 -1.94
C ARG A 36 12.81 4.86 -0.88
N CYS A 37 11.54 4.73 -0.51
CA CYS A 37 10.98 5.51 0.61
C CYS A 37 11.83 5.28 1.87
N VAL A 38 12.19 6.36 2.56
CA VAL A 38 13.12 6.32 3.72
C VAL A 38 12.55 5.58 4.93
N TYR A 39 11.22 5.47 4.99
CA TYR A 39 10.47 4.77 6.04
C TYR A 39 10.06 3.35 5.64
N CYS A 40 10.54 2.84 4.50
CA CYS A 40 10.05 1.59 3.91
C CYS A 40 10.34 0.37 4.80
N TYR A 41 9.27 -0.25 5.29
CA TYR A 41 9.40 -1.44 6.12
C TYR A 41 9.96 -2.65 5.35
N ALA A 42 9.77 -2.72 4.03
CA ALA A 42 10.22 -3.85 3.23
C ALA A 42 11.75 -3.91 3.12
N ARG A 43 12.39 -2.73 2.99
CA ARG A 43 13.85 -2.52 3.05
C ARG A 43 14.44 -2.78 4.45
N ALA A 44 13.59 -2.85 5.47
CA ALA A 44 14.01 -3.09 6.85
C ALA A 44 14.00 -4.58 7.22
N TYR A 45 13.54 -5.47 6.33
CA TYR A 45 13.64 -6.91 6.53
C TYR A 45 15.06 -7.40 6.18
N PRO A 46 15.59 -8.37 6.95
CA PRO A 46 16.85 -9.02 6.60
C PRO A 46 16.85 -9.60 5.19
N GLY A 47 17.92 -9.39 4.42
CA GLY A 47 18.08 -9.89 3.04
C GLY A 47 17.47 -9.00 1.94
N ASN A 48 17.01 -7.80 2.31
CA ASN A 48 16.53 -6.75 1.40
C ASN A 48 17.33 -5.45 1.57
N GLU A 49 18.59 -5.55 2.03
CA GLU A 49 19.47 -4.41 2.23
C GLU A 49 20.09 -3.89 0.93
N ASP A 50 20.16 -4.72 -0.12
CA ASP A 50 20.52 -4.27 -1.46
C ASP A 50 19.40 -3.39 -2.04
N ASP A 51 19.77 -2.32 -2.74
CA ASP A 51 18.82 -1.48 -3.48
C ASP A 51 18.45 -2.12 -4.84
N GLY A 52 18.57 -3.44 -4.95
CA GLY A 52 18.31 -4.21 -6.16
C GLY A 52 16.82 -4.37 -6.42
N VAL A 53 16.45 -4.35 -7.70
CA VAL A 53 15.11 -4.72 -8.16
C VAL A 53 15.24 -5.94 -9.04
N TYR A 54 14.51 -6.99 -8.71
CA TYR A 54 14.56 -8.26 -9.42
C TYR A 54 13.19 -8.59 -10.00
N LEU A 55 13.10 -8.73 -11.32
CA LEU A 55 11.89 -9.10 -12.03
C LEU A 55 11.91 -10.59 -12.35
N TYR A 56 10.76 -11.25 -12.16
CA TYR A 56 10.63 -12.68 -12.38
C TYR A 56 10.16 -12.97 -13.82
N GLU A 57 11.05 -13.50 -14.67
CA GLU A 57 10.75 -13.77 -16.10
C GLU A 57 9.58 -14.73 -16.31
N ASN A 58 9.44 -15.71 -15.41
CA ASN A 58 8.46 -16.78 -15.49
C ASN A 58 7.17 -16.49 -14.71
N LEU A 59 6.96 -15.23 -14.30
CA LEU A 59 5.85 -14.85 -13.41
C LEU A 59 4.48 -15.10 -14.07
N ILE A 60 4.29 -14.66 -15.31
CA ILE A 60 3.01 -14.77 -16.01
C ILE A 60 2.66 -16.23 -16.27
N GLU A 61 3.62 -17.01 -16.78
CA GLU A 61 3.44 -18.43 -17.07
C GLU A 61 3.11 -19.25 -15.81
N LYS A 62 3.75 -18.94 -14.67
CA LYS A 62 3.43 -19.59 -13.39
C LYS A 62 2.09 -19.12 -12.83
N LEU A 63 1.78 -17.83 -12.91
CA LEU A 63 0.49 -17.28 -12.49
C LEU A 63 -0.66 -17.94 -13.25
N ASP A 64 -0.49 -18.15 -14.56
CA ASP A 64 -1.44 -18.86 -15.41
C ASP A 64 -1.72 -20.28 -14.89
N ARG A 65 -0.66 -21.04 -14.62
CA ARG A 65 -0.79 -22.42 -14.10
C ARG A 65 -1.42 -22.46 -12.71
N GLU A 66 -1.05 -21.53 -11.82
CA GLU A 66 -1.53 -21.49 -10.43
C GLU A 66 -3.01 -21.09 -10.34
N THR A 67 -3.45 -20.13 -11.14
CA THR A 67 -4.84 -19.65 -11.13
C THR A 67 -5.82 -20.68 -11.70
N LYS A 68 -5.39 -21.55 -12.62
CA LYS A 68 -6.19 -22.69 -13.10
C LYS A 68 -6.44 -23.75 -12.02
N ARG A 69 -5.56 -23.85 -11.02
CA ARG A 69 -5.57 -24.93 -10.01
C ARG A 69 -6.04 -24.49 -8.64
N THR A 70 -6.12 -23.20 -8.37
CA THR A 70 -6.43 -22.71 -7.03
C THR A 70 -7.90 -22.89 -6.67
N ARG A 71 -8.14 -23.44 -5.47
CA ARG A 71 -9.46 -23.56 -4.83
C ARG A 71 -9.68 -22.49 -3.76
N LEU A 72 -8.78 -21.52 -3.67
CA LEU A 72 -8.82 -20.44 -2.68
C LEU A 72 -9.70 -19.30 -3.19
N VAL A 73 -10.06 -18.40 -2.27
CA VAL A 73 -10.79 -17.16 -2.59
C VAL A 73 -10.11 -16.45 -3.76
N LYS A 74 -10.90 -16.08 -4.76
CA LYS A 74 -10.45 -15.36 -5.97
C LYS A 74 -10.24 -13.87 -5.69
N PHE A 75 -9.38 -13.57 -4.72
CA PHE A 75 -9.02 -12.21 -4.33
C PHE A 75 -7.51 -12.13 -4.19
N VAL A 76 -6.87 -11.26 -4.97
CA VAL A 76 -5.41 -11.09 -5.00
C VAL A 76 -5.02 -9.67 -4.62
N VAL A 77 -4.19 -9.55 -3.58
CA VAL A 77 -3.56 -8.30 -3.17
C VAL A 77 -2.18 -8.17 -3.80
N PHE A 78 -2.01 -7.10 -4.56
CA PHE A 78 -0.71 -6.67 -5.06
C PHE A 78 0.04 -5.87 -3.98
N ASN A 79 1.37 -5.81 -4.10
CA ASN A 79 2.20 -4.81 -3.41
C ASN A 79 2.30 -5.02 -1.89
N THR A 80 2.47 -6.26 -1.44
CA THR A 80 2.65 -6.57 -0.01
C THR A 80 4.08 -6.31 0.50
N ALA A 81 5.05 -6.10 -0.38
CA ALA A 81 6.42 -5.72 -0.02
C ALA A 81 7.15 -4.93 -1.11
N THR A 82 6.46 -4.59 -2.20
CA THR A 82 6.99 -3.86 -3.37
C THR A 82 5.89 -2.95 -3.92
N ASP A 83 6.15 -2.27 -5.04
CA ASP A 83 5.11 -1.56 -5.80
C ASP A 83 5.10 -2.09 -7.24
N CYS A 84 3.94 -2.37 -7.82
CA CYS A 84 3.83 -2.91 -9.17
C CYS A 84 3.84 -1.82 -10.25
N PHE A 85 3.73 -0.54 -9.87
CA PHE A 85 3.81 0.61 -10.79
C PHE A 85 5.18 1.30 -10.74
N GLN A 86 6.24 0.53 -10.52
CA GLN A 86 7.61 1.05 -10.68
C GLN A 86 7.83 1.48 -12.14
N PRO A 87 8.46 2.64 -12.40
CA PRO A 87 8.59 3.24 -13.74
C PRO A 87 9.66 2.53 -14.58
N HIS A 88 9.44 1.25 -14.86
CA HIS A 88 10.28 0.45 -15.73
C HIS A 88 9.39 -0.36 -16.68
N PRO A 89 9.58 -0.27 -18.02
CA PRO A 89 8.70 -0.91 -19.00
C PRO A 89 8.43 -2.40 -18.72
N ALA A 90 9.49 -3.20 -18.52
CA ALA A 90 9.33 -4.63 -18.23
C ALA A 90 8.51 -4.95 -16.95
N ILE A 91 8.63 -4.11 -15.90
CA ILE A 91 7.84 -4.27 -14.66
C ILE A 91 6.39 -3.90 -14.93
N LEU A 92 6.14 -2.80 -15.65
CA LEU A 92 4.81 -2.36 -16.02
C LEU A 92 4.12 -3.36 -16.96
N ASP A 93 4.84 -3.97 -17.89
CA ASP A 93 4.29 -5.02 -18.79
C ASP A 93 3.92 -6.26 -18.01
N THR A 94 4.83 -6.76 -17.17
CA THR A 94 4.54 -7.92 -16.31
C THR A 94 3.36 -7.63 -15.37
N THR A 95 3.28 -6.41 -14.83
CA THR A 95 2.15 -6.02 -13.98
C THR A 95 0.83 -5.99 -14.75
N TYR A 96 0.84 -5.41 -15.95
CA TYR A 96 -0.34 -5.32 -16.81
C TYR A 96 -0.88 -6.71 -17.15
N PHE A 97 -0.03 -7.60 -17.66
CA PHE A 97 -0.45 -8.96 -18.01
C PHE A 97 -0.89 -9.77 -16.80
N ALA A 98 -0.25 -9.59 -15.63
CA ALA A 98 -0.67 -10.26 -14.40
C ALA A 98 -2.07 -9.80 -13.94
N MET A 99 -2.33 -8.48 -13.95
CA MET A 99 -3.64 -7.92 -13.59
C MET A 99 -4.71 -8.33 -14.58
N LYS A 100 -4.45 -8.21 -15.90
CA LYS A 100 -5.37 -8.61 -16.96
C LYS A 100 -5.75 -10.09 -16.84
N LEU A 101 -4.77 -10.98 -16.71
CA LEU A 101 -5.01 -12.42 -16.54
C LEU A 101 -5.89 -12.75 -15.32
N LEU A 102 -5.69 -12.05 -14.19
CA LEU A 102 -6.49 -12.25 -12.98
C LEU A 102 -7.93 -11.76 -13.19
N LEU A 103 -8.10 -10.57 -13.77
CA LEU A 103 -9.41 -9.98 -14.04
C LEU A 103 -10.23 -10.83 -15.03
N GLU A 104 -9.62 -11.27 -16.14
CA GLU A 104 -10.25 -12.18 -17.12
C GLU A 104 -10.67 -13.52 -16.48
N ARG A 105 -9.99 -13.95 -15.41
CA ARG A 105 -10.32 -15.15 -14.63
C ARG A 105 -11.30 -14.92 -13.49
N ARG A 106 -11.90 -13.73 -13.44
CA ARG A 106 -12.86 -13.31 -12.42
C ARG A 106 -12.25 -13.30 -11.01
N TYR A 107 -11.00 -12.90 -10.89
CA TYR A 107 -10.43 -12.52 -9.60
C TYR A 107 -10.71 -11.04 -9.34
N THR A 108 -11.03 -10.73 -8.09
CA THR A 108 -10.91 -9.37 -7.60
C THR A 108 -9.44 -9.08 -7.35
N ILE A 109 -8.95 -7.95 -7.86
CA ILE A 109 -7.61 -7.45 -7.57
C ILE A 109 -7.70 -6.25 -6.63
N SER A 110 -6.70 -6.11 -5.78
CA SER A 110 -6.54 -4.97 -4.89
C SER A 110 -5.10 -4.53 -4.90
N PHE A 111 -4.84 -3.25 -5.18
CA PHE A 111 -3.49 -2.71 -5.12
C PHE A 111 -3.43 -1.45 -4.24
N LEU A 112 -2.22 -1.18 -3.75
CA LEU A 112 -1.84 0.10 -3.16
C LEU A 112 -0.58 0.55 -3.88
N THR A 113 -0.57 1.78 -4.40
CA THR A 113 0.61 2.30 -5.10
C THR A 113 0.98 3.72 -4.71
N LYS A 114 2.29 4.01 -4.77
CA LYS A 114 2.84 5.38 -4.80
C LYS A 114 3.41 5.75 -6.18
N GLY A 115 3.22 4.90 -7.19
CA GLY A 115 3.65 5.09 -8.57
C GLY A 115 2.61 5.81 -9.42
N PHE A 116 3.01 6.11 -10.66
CA PHE A 116 2.10 6.62 -11.69
C PHE A 116 1.43 5.44 -12.40
N ILE A 117 0.14 5.58 -12.73
CA ILE A 117 -0.64 4.54 -13.40
C ILE A 117 -0.77 4.92 -14.89
N PRO A 118 -0.17 4.15 -15.83
CA PRO A 118 -0.28 4.40 -17.26
C PRO A 118 -1.72 4.23 -17.80
N ASP A 119 -2.07 4.91 -18.89
CA ASP A 119 -3.44 4.92 -19.46
C ASP A 119 -4.02 3.52 -19.71
N ARG A 120 -3.24 2.60 -20.29
CA ARG A 120 -3.70 1.23 -20.54
C ARG A 120 -4.22 0.51 -19.29
N PHE A 121 -3.71 0.85 -18.10
CA PHE A 121 -4.21 0.28 -16.86
C PHE A 121 -5.55 0.90 -16.46
N ILE A 122 -5.73 2.20 -16.68
CA ILE A 122 -7.01 2.87 -16.45
C ILE A 122 -8.08 2.24 -17.35
N GLU A 123 -7.78 2.03 -18.63
CA GLU A 123 -8.65 1.34 -19.59
C GLU A 123 -8.97 -0.10 -19.14
N LEU A 124 -7.95 -0.86 -18.72
CA LEU A 124 -8.17 -2.21 -18.18
C LEU A 124 -9.07 -2.17 -16.94
N PHE A 125 -8.89 -1.21 -16.03
CA PHE A 125 -9.69 -1.15 -14.81
C PHE A 125 -11.13 -0.70 -15.06
N SER A 126 -11.37 0.16 -16.04
CA SER A 126 -12.74 0.55 -16.43
C SER A 126 -13.58 -0.61 -16.95
N ASP A 127 -12.95 -1.65 -17.50
CA ASP A 127 -13.67 -2.86 -17.92
C ASP A 127 -14.07 -3.76 -16.73
N TYR A 128 -13.45 -3.56 -15.56
CA TYR A 128 -13.65 -4.40 -14.36
C TYR A 128 -13.81 -3.58 -13.06
N PRO A 129 -14.73 -2.61 -12.98
CA PRO A 129 -14.81 -1.70 -11.84
C PRO A 129 -15.13 -2.41 -10.52
N GLU A 130 -16.07 -3.35 -10.54
CA GLU A 130 -16.45 -4.13 -9.36
C GLU A 130 -15.39 -5.12 -8.88
N SER A 131 -14.43 -5.45 -9.74
CA SER A 131 -13.34 -6.39 -9.45
C SER A 131 -12.00 -5.70 -9.22
N THR A 132 -11.96 -4.36 -9.20
CA THR A 132 -10.72 -3.59 -9.06
C THR A 132 -10.80 -2.65 -7.87
N ILE A 133 -10.05 -2.95 -6.82
CA ILE A 133 -9.96 -2.09 -5.64
C ILE A 133 -8.68 -1.26 -5.70
N CYS A 134 -8.86 0.03 -6.01
CA CYS A 134 -7.78 0.99 -6.20
C CYS A 134 -7.43 1.72 -4.91
N ARG A 135 -6.15 1.66 -4.50
CA ARG A 135 -5.66 2.50 -3.40
C ARG A 135 -4.42 3.29 -3.79
N ILE A 136 -4.43 4.57 -3.47
CA ILE A 136 -3.31 5.48 -3.71
C ILE A 136 -2.68 5.87 -2.37
N GLY A 137 -1.37 5.66 -2.25
CA GLY A 137 -0.61 6.12 -1.11
C GLY A 137 -0.25 7.60 -1.28
N LEU A 138 -0.91 8.49 -0.54
CA LEU A 138 -0.63 9.92 -0.57
C LEU A 138 -0.63 10.44 0.86
N VAL A 139 0.54 10.88 1.34
CA VAL A 139 0.76 11.23 2.75
C VAL A 139 0.76 12.75 2.98
N SER A 140 1.27 13.52 2.01
CA SER A 140 1.29 14.98 2.01
C SER A 140 1.30 15.48 0.57
N LEU A 141 0.80 16.70 0.35
CA LEU A 141 0.91 17.42 -0.92
C LEU A 141 2.23 18.19 -1.05
N SER A 142 3.06 18.20 0.00
CA SER A 142 4.32 18.93 0.04
C SER A 142 5.39 18.27 -0.84
N GLU A 143 5.86 19.00 -1.85
CA GLU A 143 7.02 18.61 -2.66
C GLU A 143 8.28 18.41 -1.80
N ARG A 144 8.44 19.22 -0.74
CA ARG A 144 9.53 19.04 0.23
C ARG A 144 9.42 17.70 0.96
N PHE A 145 8.22 17.31 1.37
CA PHE A 145 8.01 16.00 1.98
C PHE A 145 8.34 14.88 0.99
N HIS A 146 7.84 14.98 -0.25
CA HIS A 146 8.13 14.00 -1.30
C HIS A 146 9.64 13.83 -1.52
N HIS A 147 10.38 14.93 -1.72
CA HIS A 147 11.81 14.90 -1.95
C HIS A 147 12.60 14.26 -0.78
N ILE A 148 12.18 14.51 0.46
CA ILE A 148 12.88 13.98 1.65
C ILE A 148 12.50 12.52 1.93
N PHE A 149 11.23 12.16 1.81
CA PHE A 149 10.72 10.88 2.31
C PHE A 149 10.41 9.84 1.24
N GLU A 150 10.09 10.28 0.02
CA GLU A 150 9.55 9.46 -1.07
C GLU A 150 10.18 9.78 -2.45
N PRO A 151 11.50 10.01 -2.54
CA PRO A 151 12.12 10.73 -3.66
C PRO A 151 11.96 10.10 -5.05
N LEU A 152 11.80 8.78 -5.13
CA LEU A 152 11.73 8.05 -6.41
C LEU A 152 10.34 7.49 -6.72
N THR A 153 9.33 7.94 -5.97
CA THR A 153 7.92 7.65 -6.23
C THR A 153 7.33 8.70 -7.19
N ALA A 154 6.12 8.47 -7.69
CA ALA A 154 5.38 9.53 -8.38
C ALA A 154 5.15 10.73 -7.45
N THR A 155 5.19 11.94 -8.00
CA THR A 155 4.97 13.19 -7.26
C THR A 155 3.56 13.23 -6.66
N PRO A 156 3.29 14.07 -5.63
CA PRO A 156 1.94 14.28 -5.13
C PRO A 156 0.95 14.64 -6.25
N SER A 157 1.33 15.52 -7.17
CA SER A 157 0.51 15.90 -8.33
C SER A 157 0.20 14.73 -9.27
N GLN A 158 1.18 13.87 -9.57
CA GLN A 158 0.96 12.66 -10.38
C GLN A 158 0.02 11.67 -9.67
N ARG A 159 0.08 11.57 -8.34
CA ARG A 159 -0.82 10.71 -7.57
C ARG A 159 -2.24 11.27 -7.51
N LEU A 160 -2.41 12.59 -7.43
CA LEU A 160 -3.71 13.24 -7.60
C LEU A 160 -4.27 12.98 -9.00
N SER A 161 -3.45 13.09 -10.05
CA SER A 161 -3.85 12.75 -11.41
C SER A 161 -4.28 11.29 -11.58
N ASN A 162 -3.61 10.34 -10.90
CA ASN A 162 -4.08 8.95 -10.87
C ASN A 162 -5.48 8.84 -10.25
N ILE A 163 -5.75 9.55 -9.15
CA ILE A 163 -7.06 9.54 -8.48
C ILE A 163 -8.12 10.08 -9.44
N GLU A 164 -7.87 11.24 -10.05
CA GLU A 164 -8.77 11.87 -11.00
C GLU A 164 -9.09 10.95 -12.18
N ARG A 165 -8.07 10.35 -12.81
CA ARG A 165 -8.23 9.45 -13.97
C ARG A 165 -8.97 8.16 -13.62
N LEU A 166 -8.66 7.55 -12.47
CA LEU A 166 -9.38 6.36 -11.99
C LEU A 166 -10.85 6.69 -11.68
N LYS A 167 -11.11 7.82 -11.02
CA LYS A 167 -12.49 8.25 -10.71
C LYS A 167 -13.27 8.58 -11.97
N GLY A 168 -12.66 9.25 -12.95
CA GLY A 168 -13.25 9.53 -14.26
C GLY A 168 -13.58 8.27 -15.05
N ALA A 169 -12.84 7.19 -14.83
CA ALA A 169 -13.08 5.86 -15.38
C ALA A 169 -14.13 5.03 -14.60
N GLY A 170 -14.77 5.61 -13.58
CA GLY A 170 -15.83 4.96 -12.79
C GLY A 170 -15.35 4.08 -11.64
N LEU A 171 -14.05 4.10 -11.30
CA LEU A 171 -13.52 3.33 -10.17
C LEU A 171 -13.74 4.05 -8.84
N ASP A 172 -14.02 3.30 -7.79
CA ASP A 172 -13.85 3.81 -6.42
C ASP A 172 -12.37 3.80 -6.02
N VAL A 173 -11.93 4.88 -5.39
CA VAL A 173 -10.52 5.09 -5.03
C VAL A 173 -10.43 5.46 -3.56
N GLU A 174 -9.75 4.61 -2.79
CA GLU A 174 -9.40 4.91 -1.41
C GLU A 174 -7.98 5.50 -1.33
N VAL A 175 -7.75 6.44 -0.42
CA VAL A 175 -6.41 6.98 -0.18
C VAL A 175 -5.84 6.44 1.12
N ARG A 176 -4.55 6.08 1.10
CA ARG A 176 -3.85 5.59 2.27
C ARG A 176 -2.78 6.60 2.72
N ILE A 177 -3.02 7.20 3.86
CA ILE A 177 -2.12 8.12 4.55
C ILE A 177 -1.29 7.28 5.54
N ASP A 178 -0.27 6.61 5.01
CA ASP A 178 0.55 5.65 5.74
C ASP A 178 2.00 5.68 5.21
N PRO A 179 2.96 6.16 6.03
CA PRO A 179 2.83 6.55 7.43
C PRO A 179 2.50 8.04 7.62
N ILE A 180 1.68 8.37 8.63
CA ILE A 180 1.63 9.72 9.21
C ILE A 180 2.93 9.95 9.98
N VAL A 181 3.62 11.06 9.69
CA VAL A 181 4.86 11.46 10.35
C VAL A 181 4.55 12.62 11.31
N PRO A 182 4.71 12.44 12.64
CA PRO A 182 4.39 13.47 13.62
C PRO A 182 5.04 14.82 13.29
N PHE A 183 4.26 15.89 13.37
CA PHE A 183 4.62 17.29 13.09
C PHE A 183 4.99 17.61 11.63
N TYR A 184 5.07 16.61 10.75
CA TYR A 184 5.23 16.82 9.30
C TYR A 184 3.91 16.73 8.56
N THR A 185 3.12 15.69 8.85
CA THR A 185 1.93 15.37 8.05
C THR A 185 0.66 15.25 8.88
N ASP A 186 0.72 15.65 10.15
CA ASP A 186 -0.43 15.65 11.06
C ASP A 186 -0.76 17.02 11.64
N THR A 187 -0.20 18.11 11.11
CA THR A 187 -0.65 19.46 11.47
C THR A 187 -2.05 19.71 10.91
N ALA A 188 -2.83 20.61 11.52
CA ALA A 188 -4.19 20.89 11.04
C ALA A 188 -4.20 21.39 9.58
N SER A 189 -3.23 22.23 9.20
CA SER A 189 -3.11 22.75 7.84
C SER A 189 -2.73 21.67 6.82
N GLU A 190 -1.77 20.79 7.14
CA GLU A 190 -1.40 19.69 6.23
C GLU A 190 -2.57 18.72 6.00
N ILE A 191 -3.32 18.42 7.07
CA ILE A 191 -4.50 17.56 6.98
C ILE A 191 -5.58 18.24 6.14
N ASP A 192 -5.92 19.49 6.44
CA ASP A 192 -6.99 20.21 5.74
C ASP A 192 -6.69 20.36 4.25
N SER A 193 -5.47 20.78 3.89
CA SER A 193 -5.04 20.89 2.48
C SER A 193 -5.15 19.55 1.75
N LEU A 194 -4.69 18.45 2.36
CA LEU A 194 -4.78 17.13 1.75
C LEU A 194 -6.22 16.66 1.61
N LEU A 195 -7.02 16.71 2.68
CA LEU A 195 -8.39 16.19 2.65
C LEU A 195 -9.32 17.02 1.76
N SER A 196 -9.12 18.33 1.69
CA SER A 196 -9.84 19.22 0.77
C SER A 196 -9.62 18.81 -0.69
N GLU A 197 -8.36 18.62 -1.07
CA GLU A 197 -8.02 18.23 -2.44
C GLU A 197 -8.50 16.82 -2.79
N LEU A 198 -8.40 15.87 -1.85
CA LEU A 198 -8.96 14.53 -2.02
C LEU A 198 -10.49 14.56 -2.19
N ASN A 199 -11.18 15.40 -1.41
CA ASN A 199 -12.62 15.57 -1.52
C ASN A 199 -13.03 16.20 -2.87
N ARG A 200 -12.25 17.17 -3.37
CA ARG A 200 -12.45 17.77 -4.71
C ARG A 200 -12.43 16.70 -5.82
N LEU A 201 -11.57 15.69 -5.67
CA LEU A 201 -11.48 14.53 -6.58
C LEU A 201 -12.50 13.42 -6.27
N GLY A 202 -13.40 13.63 -5.31
CA GLY A 202 -14.47 12.70 -4.95
C GLY A 202 -14.02 11.48 -4.15
N VAL A 203 -12.85 11.52 -3.51
CA VAL A 203 -12.42 10.47 -2.57
C VAL A 203 -13.30 10.54 -1.32
N ARG A 204 -13.86 9.39 -0.92
CA ARG A 204 -14.75 9.30 0.26
C ARG A 204 -14.13 8.59 1.45
N THR A 205 -13.04 7.85 1.25
CA THR A 205 -12.42 7.04 2.30
C THR A 205 -10.92 7.26 2.36
N VAL A 206 -10.41 7.52 3.57
CA VAL A 206 -8.98 7.51 3.88
C VAL A 206 -8.65 6.48 4.94
N THR A 207 -7.53 5.78 4.76
CA THR A 207 -6.97 4.87 5.77
C THR A 207 -5.69 5.44 6.36
N LEU A 208 -5.62 5.48 7.69
CA LEU A 208 -4.55 6.12 8.45
C LEU A 208 -3.70 5.12 9.24
N SER A 209 -2.40 5.41 9.34
CA SER A 209 -1.53 4.85 10.37
C SER A 209 -0.32 5.74 10.59
N TYR A 210 0.08 5.93 11.84
CA TYR A 210 1.35 6.58 12.15
C TYR A 210 2.57 5.76 11.76
N LEU A 211 3.70 6.45 11.59
CA LEU A 211 5.02 5.85 11.42
C LEU A 211 5.34 4.92 12.60
N HIS A 212 5.87 3.74 12.27
CA HIS A 212 6.37 2.79 13.25
C HIS A 212 7.87 2.63 13.08
N LEU A 213 8.60 2.65 14.18
CA LEU A 213 10.04 2.44 14.15
C LEU A 213 10.36 0.97 14.36
N ARG A 214 10.97 0.36 13.35
CA ARG A 214 11.67 -0.93 13.43
C ARG A 214 13.17 -0.67 13.50
N PRO A 215 14.00 -1.61 14.01
CA PRO A 215 15.45 -1.40 14.05
C PRO A 215 16.03 -1.03 12.67
N GLY A 216 15.60 -1.72 11.61
CA GLY A 216 16.01 -1.40 10.24
C GLY A 216 15.54 -0.04 9.74
N ILE A 217 14.31 0.37 10.09
CA ILE A 217 13.79 1.71 9.75
C ILE A 217 14.59 2.80 10.46
N ILE A 218 14.93 2.62 11.74
CA ILE A 218 15.75 3.60 12.49
C ILE A 218 17.11 3.79 11.80
N LYS A 219 17.75 2.70 11.35
CA LYS A 219 19.00 2.76 10.60
C LYS A 219 18.84 3.51 9.27
N GLN A 220 17.78 3.21 8.51
CA GLN A 220 17.47 3.90 7.25
C GLN A 220 17.25 5.40 7.48
N LEU A 221 16.39 5.78 8.41
CA LEU A 221 16.10 7.18 8.73
C LEU A 221 17.37 7.92 9.15
N ARG A 222 18.25 7.31 9.96
CA ARG A 222 19.52 7.94 10.36
C ARG A 222 20.45 8.19 9.17
N ARG A 223 20.47 7.27 8.20
CA ARG A 223 21.36 7.31 7.04
C ARG A 223 20.84 8.26 5.96
N GLU A 224 19.53 8.31 5.77
CA GLU A 224 18.91 8.91 4.57
C GLU A 224 18.23 10.26 4.85
N LEU A 225 17.90 10.57 6.10
CA LEU A 225 17.34 11.89 6.45
C LEU A 225 18.44 12.88 6.85
N PRO A 226 18.22 14.19 6.60
CA PRO A 226 19.03 15.21 7.23
C PRO A 226 18.96 15.09 8.76
N GLN A 227 20.08 15.42 9.43
CA GLN A 227 20.22 15.17 10.88
C GLN A 227 19.12 15.82 11.72
N ARG A 228 18.65 17.02 11.31
CA ARG A 228 17.57 17.74 11.96
C ARG A 228 16.25 16.96 11.90
N ASP A 229 15.87 16.50 10.71
CA ASP A 229 14.64 15.74 10.48
C ASP A 229 14.67 14.40 11.24
N PHE A 230 15.80 13.69 11.20
CA PHE A 230 15.98 12.47 11.97
C PHE A 230 15.78 12.69 13.48
N LYS A 231 16.45 13.70 14.07
CA LYS A 231 16.33 14.01 15.50
C LYS A 231 14.89 14.35 15.89
N MET A 232 14.21 15.15 15.05
CA MET A 232 12.82 15.54 15.31
C MET A 232 11.86 14.35 15.21
N ILE A 233 12.03 13.44 14.26
CA ILE A 233 11.18 12.25 14.17
C ILE A 233 11.41 11.35 15.38
N ILE A 234 12.67 11.03 15.71
CA ILE A 234 13.00 10.07 16.77
C ILE A 234 12.58 10.57 18.16
N SER A 235 12.61 11.88 18.42
CA SER A 235 12.18 12.45 19.71
C SER A 235 10.70 12.20 20.02
N ASN A 236 9.89 11.92 18.99
CA ASN A 236 8.46 11.60 19.14
C ASN A 236 8.18 10.14 19.54
N PHE A 237 9.21 9.32 19.72
CA PHE A 237 9.07 7.93 20.11
C PHE A 237 9.70 7.68 21.49
N PRO A 238 9.06 6.89 22.37
CA PRO A 238 9.61 6.59 23.70
C PRO A 238 10.91 5.81 23.58
N LYS A 239 11.94 6.06 24.42
CA LYS A 239 13.25 5.37 24.31
C LYS A 239 13.14 3.84 24.45
N SER A 240 12.16 3.36 25.21
CA SER A 240 11.80 1.95 25.42
C SER A 240 10.42 1.63 24.82
N GLY A 241 9.84 0.45 25.10
CA GLY A 241 8.46 0.13 24.69
C GLY A 241 8.34 -0.51 23.31
N TRP A 242 9.25 -1.43 22.98
CA TRP A 242 9.08 -2.30 21.82
C TRP A 242 7.89 -3.22 22.03
N GLN A 243 6.98 -3.23 21.07
CA GLN A 243 5.79 -4.08 21.11
C GLN A 243 5.56 -4.76 19.78
N ARG A 244 4.87 -5.90 19.81
CA ARG A 244 4.52 -6.65 18.61
C ARG A 244 3.39 -5.94 17.88
N VAL A 245 3.62 -5.62 16.61
CA VAL A 245 2.62 -4.99 15.73
C VAL A 245 2.38 -5.89 14.52
N GLY A 246 1.10 -6.07 14.16
CA GLY A 246 0.70 -6.99 13.11
C GLY A 246 0.99 -8.44 13.49
N THR A 247 1.69 -9.21 12.64
CA THR A 247 1.87 -10.65 12.87
C THR A 247 3.09 -11.04 13.71
N SER A 248 4.14 -10.24 13.75
CA SER A 248 5.31 -10.55 14.61
C SER A 248 6.35 -9.44 14.75
N THR A 249 6.17 -8.27 14.14
CA THR A 249 7.28 -7.30 14.08
C THR A 249 7.36 -6.42 15.32
N MET A 250 8.48 -6.51 16.04
CA MET A 250 8.79 -5.60 17.14
C MET A 250 8.98 -4.19 16.60
N SER A 251 8.13 -3.29 17.08
CA SER A 251 8.13 -1.89 16.66
C SER A 251 7.98 -0.96 17.87
N ARG A 252 8.58 0.22 17.79
CA ARG A 252 8.23 1.36 18.66
C ARG A 252 7.15 2.17 17.95
N LEU A 253 6.09 2.47 18.70
CA LEU A 253 4.97 3.28 18.25
C LEU A 253 5.13 4.71 18.76
N VAL A 254 4.57 5.66 18.01
CA VAL A 254 4.26 6.98 18.56
C VAL A 254 3.37 6.78 19.79
N PRO A 255 3.61 7.47 20.93
CA PRO A 255 2.81 7.31 22.15
C PRO A 255 1.31 7.37 21.87
N LEU A 256 0.54 6.48 22.52
CA LEU A 256 -0.90 6.36 22.29
C LEU A 256 -1.66 7.70 22.46
N PRO A 257 -1.37 8.55 23.46
CA PRO A 257 -2.03 9.86 23.57
C PRO A 257 -1.78 10.77 22.35
N LEU A 258 -0.57 10.75 21.78
CA LEU A 258 -0.23 11.53 20.59
C LEU A 258 -0.97 10.99 19.36
N ARG A 259 -0.98 9.67 19.15
CA ARG A 259 -1.75 9.06 18.06
C ARG A 259 -3.25 9.33 18.17
N LYS A 260 -3.83 9.20 19.35
CA LYS A 260 -5.26 9.48 19.58
C LYS A 260 -5.60 10.93 19.23
N ARG A 261 -4.79 11.90 19.67
CA ARG A 261 -4.98 13.32 19.30
C ARG A 261 -4.86 13.55 17.80
N GLY A 262 -3.87 12.94 17.17
CA GLY A 262 -3.68 12.98 15.72
C GLY A 262 -4.87 12.43 14.93
N TYR A 263 -5.30 11.21 15.25
CA TYR A 263 -6.46 10.59 14.60
C TYR A 263 -7.76 11.35 14.88
N ALA A 264 -7.93 11.94 16.07
CA ALA A 264 -9.07 12.80 16.37
C ALA A 264 -9.08 14.05 15.47
N ARG A 265 -7.92 14.70 15.30
CA ARG A 265 -7.75 15.84 14.39
C ARG A 265 -8.10 15.47 12.93
N PHE A 266 -7.63 14.33 12.45
CA PHE A 266 -8.01 13.82 11.13
C PHE A 266 -9.53 13.65 11.00
N ARG A 267 -10.19 13.07 12.00
CA ARG A 267 -11.65 12.87 11.99
C ARG A 267 -12.42 14.18 12.00
N GLU A 268 -12.03 15.12 12.86
CA GLU A 268 -12.67 16.43 12.97
C GLU A 268 -12.61 17.20 11.64
N ILE A 269 -11.44 17.21 10.99
CA ILE A 269 -11.28 17.88 9.70
C ILE A 269 -12.03 17.11 8.60
N ALA A 270 -11.94 15.77 8.57
CA ALA A 270 -12.63 14.93 7.59
C ALA A 270 -14.16 15.08 7.62
N GLN A 271 -14.76 15.40 8.77
CA GLN A 271 -16.20 15.66 8.88
C GLN A 271 -16.65 16.81 7.98
N ARG A 272 -15.83 17.84 7.82
CA ARG A 272 -16.11 18.99 6.94
C ARG A 272 -16.24 18.59 5.47
N TYR A 273 -15.60 17.48 5.10
CA TYR A 273 -15.56 16.93 3.76
C TYR A 273 -16.40 15.65 3.60
N GLN A 274 -17.21 15.29 4.61
CA GLN A 274 -18.01 14.05 4.62
C GLN A 274 -17.18 12.80 4.27
N MET A 275 -15.95 12.74 4.76
CA MET A 275 -14.99 11.69 4.41
C MET A 275 -14.85 10.68 5.55
N GLU A 276 -14.92 9.39 5.23
CA GLU A 276 -14.73 8.31 6.18
C GLU A 276 -13.24 8.15 6.53
N VAL A 277 -12.93 8.12 7.84
CA VAL A 277 -11.57 7.89 8.35
C VAL A 277 -11.47 6.51 9.00
N LYS A 278 -10.72 5.61 8.34
CA LYS A 278 -10.39 4.27 8.83
C LYS A 278 -9.01 4.28 9.50
N ILE A 279 -8.90 3.82 10.75
CA ILE A 279 -7.62 3.61 11.42
C ILE A 279 -7.18 2.16 11.17
N CYS A 280 -5.96 1.92 10.71
CA CYS A 280 -5.51 0.56 10.39
C CYS A 280 -5.33 -0.32 11.66
N ALA A 281 -6.17 -1.33 11.82
CA ALA A 281 -6.12 -2.26 12.96
C ALA A 281 -4.83 -3.09 13.03
N CYS A 282 -4.27 -3.45 11.88
CA CYS A 282 -3.02 -4.23 11.82
C CYS A 282 -1.82 -3.45 12.35
N LYS A 283 -1.94 -2.12 12.41
CA LYS A 283 -0.88 -1.20 12.83
C LYS A 283 -1.17 -0.52 14.17
N ASN A 284 -2.37 -0.68 14.72
CA ASN A 284 -2.73 -0.06 16.01
C ASN A 284 -3.27 -1.14 16.96
N PRO A 285 -2.39 -1.99 17.54
CA PRO A 285 -2.81 -3.11 18.38
C PRO A 285 -3.41 -2.67 19.73
N ASP A 286 -3.18 -1.42 20.13
CA ASP A 286 -3.51 -0.87 21.44
C ASP A 286 -4.72 0.09 21.43
N MET A 287 -5.54 0.06 20.36
CA MET A 287 -6.78 0.83 20.28
C MET A 287 -7.79 0.22 19.30
N LYS A 288 -9.07 0.62 19.43
CA LYS A 288 -10.12 0.29 18.45
C LYS A 288 -9.75 0.84 17.07
N ALA A 289 -9.82 0.00 16.05
CA ALA A 289 -9.40 0.29 14.69
C ALA A 289 -10.10 -0.65 13.69
N GLN A 290 -10.02 -0.32 12.39
CA GLN A 290 -10.73 -1.01 11.31
C GLN A 290 -9.79 -1.83 10.42
N ARG A 291 -10.34 -2.87 9.78
CA ARG A 291 -9.62 -3.66 8.76
C ARG A 291 -9.74 -2.96 7.41
N CYS A 292 -8.62 -2.86 6.68
CA CYS A 292 -8.60 -2.22 5.36
C CYS A 292 -9.27 -3.07 4.28
N ILE A 293 -9.30 -4.39 4.50
CA ILE A 293 -10.12 -5.32 3.75
C ILE A 293 -11.12 -5.87 4.76
N SER A 294 -12.31 -5.27 4.77
CA SER A 294 -13.50 -6.02 5.17
C SER A 294 -13.69 -7.00 4.04
N PHE A 295 -13.51 -8.30 4.30
CA PHE A 295 -14.00 -9.30 3.35
C PHE A 295 -15.45 -8.93 3.08
N ARG A 296 -15.85 -8.74 1.82
CA ARG A 296 -17.26 -8.94 1.48
C ARG A 296 -17.51 -10.40 1.89
N GLU A 297 -18.25 -10.62 2.98
CA GLU A 297 -18.55 -11.96 3.48
C GLU A 297 -19.29 -12.79 2.40
N ASP A 298 -19.81 -12.10 1.39
CA ASP A 298 -20.51 -12.55 0.20
C ASP A 298 -19.63 -13.26 -0.85
N LEU A 299 -18.29 -13.27 -0.71
CA LEU A 299 -17.42 -14.07 -1.56
C LEU A 299 -17.39 -15.53 -1.06
N GLU A 300 -18.51 -16.24 -1.22
CA GLU A 300 -18.60 -17.68 -1.04
C GLU A 300 -17.45 -18.36 -1.81
N PRO A 301 -16.74 -19.34 -1.21
CA PRO A 301 -15.87 -20.21 -2.00
C PRO A 301 -16.74 -20.83 -3.09
N VAL A 302 -16.34 -20.69 -4.36
CA VAL A 302 -17.05 -21.30 -5.49
C VAL A 302 -17.30 -22.78 -5.16
N ARG A 303 -18.53 -23.12 -4.77
CA ARG A 303 -18.93 -24.50 -4.59
C ARG A 303 -18.68 -25.15 -5.94
N GLN A 304 -17.84 -26.18 -5.94
CA GLN A 304 -17.65 -27.04 -7.09
C GLN A 304 -19.04 -27.46 -7.56
N LEU A 305 -19.49 -26.93 -8.70
CA LEU A 305 -20.69 -27.44 -9.37
C LEU A 305 -20.43 -28.93 -9.54
N ARG A 306 -21.23 -29.76 -8.86
CA ARG A 306 -21.30 -31.19 -9.12
C ARG A 306 -21.74 -31.30 -10.56
N LEU A 307 -20.81 -31.61 -11.45
CA LEU A 307 -21.11 -31.95 -12.82
C LEU A 307 -21.70 -33.36 -12.80
N PHE A 308 -23.04 -33.37 -12.88
CA PHE A 308 -23.91 -34.47 -13.30
C PHE A 308 -23.99 -35.74 -12.42
N ASN A 309 -25.21 -36.29 -12.46
CA ASN A 309 -25.76 -37.49 -11.82
C ASN A 309 -24.80 -38.66 -11.61
#